data_AF-A0A4U3A3I5-F1
#
_entry.id   AF-A0A4U3A3I5-F1
#
_cell.length_a   1.000
_cell.length_b   1.000
_cell.length_c   1.000
_cell.angle_alpha   90.00
_cell.angle_beta   90.00
_cell.angle_gamma   90.00
#
_symmetry.space_group_name_H-M   'P 1'
#
loop_
_entity.id
_entity.type
_entity.pdbx_description
1 polymer ?
#
loop_
_entity_poly.entity_id
_entity_poly.type
_entity_poly.pdbx_seq_one_letter_code
_entity_poly.pdbx_strand_id
1 'polypeptide(L)' 'MGKKVVGYIRVSTEGQVRDGYSLAYQVEEIERYCNENNLEPLRVYEDRGLSGATVDEEGLDYKSYCP' A
#
# COMPACT_ATOMS: atom_id res chain seq x y z
N MET A 1 -14.01 -14.27 -14.00
CA MET A 1 -13.00 -13.20 -14.14
C MET A 1 -13.34 -12.15 -13.12
N GLY A 2 -12.49 -11.97 -12.10
CA GLY A 2 -12.71 -10.98 -11.04
C GLY A 2 -12.46 -9.56 -11.55
N LYS A 3 -12.90 -8.55 -10.81
CA LYS A 3 -12.51 -7.17 -11.09
C LYS A 3 -11.03 -6.99 -10.76
N LYS A 4 -10.28 -6.46 -11.72
CA LYS A 4 -8.87 -6.10 -11.52
C LYS A 4 -8.77 -4.82 -10.70
N VAL A 5 -7.94 -4.84 -9.66
CA VAL A 5 -7.77 -3.71 -8.73
C VAL A 5 -6.30 -3.45 -8.44
N VAL A 6 -6.01 -2.26 -7.93
CA VAL A 6 -4.70 -1.88 -7.39
C VAL A 6 -4.86 -1.49 -5.92
N GLY A 7 -3.88 -1.85 -5.10
CA GLY A 7 -3.78 -1.39 -3.71
C GLY A 7 -2.96 -0.11 -3.62
N TYR A 8 -3.25 0.70 -2.62
CA TYR A 8 -2.46 1.88 -2.27
C TYR A 8 -2.31 1.93 -0.75
N ILE A 9 -1.07 1.97 -0.28
CA ILE A 9 -0.73 2.02 1.14
C ILE A 9 0.12 3.25 1.40
N ARG A 10 -0.07 3.90 2.55
CA ARG A 10 0.65 5.12 2.91
C ARG A 10 0.99 5.17 4.39
N VAL A 11 2.14 5.74 4.72
CA VAL A 11 2.49 6.22 6.06
C VAL A 11 2.93 7.66 5.94
N SER A 12 2.50 8.54 6.85
CA SER A 12 2.84 9.98 6.79
C SER A 12 3.99 10.36 7.71
N THR A 13 4.33 9.52 8.69
CA THR A 13 5.52 9.68 9.54
C THR A 13 6.14 8.32 9.83
N GLU A 14 7.47 8.28 10.04
CA GLU A 14 8.17 7.04 10.40
C GLU A 14 7.64 6.42 11.71
N GLY A 15 7.09 7.24 12.62
CA GLY A 15 6.46 6.77 13.85
C GLY A 15 5.25 5.86 13.61
N GLN A 16 4.47 6.10 12.55
CA GLN A 16 3.32 5.27 12.19
C GLN A 16 3.71 3.85 11.75
N VAL A 17 4.93 3.67 11.24
CA VAL A 17 5.46 2.35 10.86
C VAL A 17 5.76 1.51 12.10
N ARG A 18 6.23 2.13 13.20
CA ARG A 18 6.61 1.44 14.44
C ARG A 18 5.43 1.13 15.36
N ASP A 19 4.39 1.96 15.38
CA ASP A 19 3.37 1.94 16.44
C ASP A 19 2.07 1.18 16.14
N GLY A 20 1.93 0.50 14.98
CA GLY A 20 0.88 -0.54 14.85
C GLY A 20 0.12 -0.63 13.52
N TYR A 21 0.40 0.21 12.53
CA TYR A 21 -0.09 0.03 11.15
C TYR A 21 1.10 -0.03 10.20
N SER A 22 1.90 -1.09 10.37
CA SER A 22 3.02 -1.34 9.46
C SER A 22 2.50 -1.46 8.02
N LEU A 23 3.34 -1.09 7.07
CA LEU A 23 3.02 -1.22 5.65
C LEU A 23 2.67 -2.67 5.28
N ALA A 24 3.34 -3.65 5.92
CA ALA A 24 3.05 -5.06 5.76
C ALA A 24 1.61 -5.41 6.19
N TYR A 25 1.13 -4.88 7.33
CA TYR A 25 -0.24 -5.09 7.77
C TYR A 25 -1.27 -4.49 6.78
N GLN A 26 -0.97 -3.33 6.19
CA GLN A 26 -1.84 -2.73 5.16
C GLN A 26 -1.91 -3.61 3.90
N VAL A 27 -0.80 -4.22 3.49
CA VAL A 27 -0.76 -5.17 2.36
C VAL A 27 -1.62 -6.40 2.66
N GLU A 28 -1.43 -7.03 3.82
CA GLU A 28 -2.20 -8.22 4.21
C GLU A 28 -3.71 -7.95 4.23
N GLU A 29 -4.12 -6.77 4.69
CA GLU A 29 -5.54 -6.37 4.69
C GLU A 29 -6.10 -6.19 3.27
N ILE A 30 -5.33 -5.57 2.38
CA ILE A 30 -5.73 -5.41 0.98
C ILE A 30 -5.87 -6.77 0.30
N GLU A 31 -4.93 -7.69 0.53
CA GLU A 31 -4.98 -9.04 -0.01
C GLU A 31 -6.19 -9.83 0.52
N ARG A 32 -6.43 -9.76 1.84
CA ARG A 32 -7.60 -10.40 2.47
C ARG A 32 -8.90 -9.88 1.86
N TYR A 33 -9.05 -8.56 1.76
CA TYR A 33 -10.23 -7.93 1.17
C TYR A 33 -10.41 -8.38 -0.29
N CYS A 34 -9.34 -8.42 -1.08
CA CYS A 34 -9.42 -8.88 -2.46
C CYS A 34 -9.88 -10.33 -2.58
N ASN A 35 -9.33 -11.21 -1.74
CA ASN A 35 -9.70 -12.63 -1.69
C ASN A 35 -11.17 -12.83 -1.29
N GLU A 36 -11.65 -12.13 -0.25
CA GLU A 36 -13.04 -12.20 0.21
C GLU A 36 -14.04 -11.67 -0.82
N ASN A 37 -13.63 -10.73 -1.66
CA ASN A 37 -14.50 -10.05 -2.63
C ASN A 37 -14.32 -10.52 -4.08
N ASN A 38 -13.57 -11.61 -4.33
CA ASN A 38 -13.26 -12.10 -5.68
C ASN A 38 -12.66 -11.03 -6.60
N LEU A 39 -11.76 -10.20 -6.05
CA LEU A 39 -10.99 -9.20 -6.77
C LEU A 39 -9.62 -9.79 -7.16
N GLU A 40 -9.08 -9.31 -8.28
CA GLU A 40 -7.76 -9.68 -8.78
C GLU A 40 -6.79 -8.52 -8.53
N PRO A 41 -5.99 -8.53 -7.44
CA PRO A 41 -5.02 -7.48 -7.17
C PRO A 41 -3.86 -7.56 -8.17
N LEU A 42 -3.57 -6.45 -8.84
CA LEU A 42 -2.50 -6.36 -9.84
C LEU A 42 -1.18 -5.86 -9.25
N ARG A 43 -1.26 -4.92 -8.31
CA ARG A 43 -0.11 -4.22 -7.73
C ARG A 43 -0.55 -3.45 -6.48
N VAL A 44 0.34 -3.32 -5.50
CA VAL A 44 0.20 -2.37 -4.39
C VAL A 44 1.23 -1.24 -4.56
N TYR A 45 0.78 0.01 -4.47
CA TYR A 45 1.62 1.20 -4.48
C TYR A 45 1.87 1.67 -3.06
N GLU A 46 3.11 2.03 -2.75
CA GLU A 46 3.54 2.40 -1.42
C GLU A 46 4.01 3.86 -1.38
N ASP A 47 3.42 4.65 -0.49
CA ASP A 47 3.84 6.02 -0.19
C ASP A 47 4.38 6.09 1.25
N ARG A 48 5.70 6.21 1.39
CA ARG A 48 6.37 6.26 2.70
C ARG A 48 6.28 7.63 3.39
N GLY A 49 5.60 8.61 2.80
CA GLY A 49 5.37 9.93 3.40
C GLY A 49 6.63 10.70 3.76
N LEU A 50 7.77 10.38 3.13
CA LEU A 50 9.04 11.09 3.31
C LEU A 50 8.96 12.56 2.84
N SER A 51 7.90 12.95 2.12
CA SER A 51 7.68 14.30 1.58
C SER A 51 6.74 15.17 2.42
N GLY A 52 7.06 15.38 3.70
CA GLY A 52 6.32 16.32 4.56
C GLY A 52 6.31 17.80 4.11
N ALA A 53 6.85 18.18 2.94
CA ALA A 53 7.01 19.58 2.55
C ALA A 53 6.71 19.95 1.08
N THR A 54 6.50 19.00 0.18
CA THR A 54 6.14 19.31 -1.23
C THR A 54 5.32 18.17 -1.79
N VAL A 55 4.13 18.50 -2.30
CA VAL A 55 3.30 17.60 -3.09
C VAL A 55 4.03 17.39 -4.40
N ASP A 56 4.91 16.40 -4.43
CA ASP A 56 5.50 15.88 -5.64
C ASP A 56 4.91 14.48 -5.83
N GLU A 57 3.89 14.39 -6.69
CA GLU A 57 3.15 13.15 -6.99
C GLU A 57 4.04 12.11 -7.71
N GLU A 58 5.32 12.39 -7.93
CA GLU A 58 6.32 11.49 -8.52
C GLU A 58 6.87 10.44 -7.53
N GLY A 59 6.58 10.54 -6.23
CA GLY A 59 7.16 9.72 -5.16
C GLY A 59 6.53 8.35 -4.90
N LEU A 60 5.87 7.71 -5.88
CA LEU A 60 5.39 6.33 -5.72
C LEU A 60 6.58 5.37 -5.82
N ASP A 61 7.17 5.02 -4.66
CA ASP A 61 8.24 4.01 -4.60
C ASP A 61 7.66 2.63 -4.95
N TYR A 62 8.08 2.08 -6.08
CA TYR A 62 7.67 0.77 -6.55
C TYR A 62 8.45 -0.30 -5.78
N LYS A 63 7.98 -0.64 -4.57
CA LYS A 63 8.29 -1.93 -3.99
C LYS A 63 7.28 -2.94 -4.46
N SER A 64 7.71 -3.76 -5.42
CA SER A 64 7.05 -5.01 -5.74
C SER A 64 7.17 -5.95 -4.53
N TYR A 65 6.29 -5.78 -3.54
CA TYR A 65 6.09 -6.81 -2.53
C TYR A 65 5.35 -7.96 -3.22
N CYS A 66 6.13 -8.90 -3.72
CA CYS A 66 5.66 -10.21 -4.13
C CYS A 66 6.40 -11.20 -3.21
N PRO A 67 5.74 -11.77 -2.19
CA PRO A 67 6.23 -13.01 -1.60
C PRO A 67 6.25 -14.15 -2.63
#